data_AF-A0A849H5R4-F1
#
_entry.id   AF-A0A849H5R4-F1
#
_cell.length_a   1.000
_cell.length_b   1.000
_cell.length_c   1.000
_cell.angle_alpha   90.00
_cell.angle_beta   90.00
_cell.angle_gamma   90.00
#
_symmetry.space_group_name_H-M   'P 1'
#
loop_
_entity.id
_entity.type
_entity.pdbx_description
1 polymer ?
#
loop_
_entity_poly.entity_id
_entity_poly.type
_entity_poly.pdbx_seq_one_letter_code
_entity_poly.pdbx_strand_id
1 'polypeptide(L)'
;MTSSTGHTRRDFVKLTSACAAHMALMATPFPAAAKAAWSRRSYGEVIAQEPFGRLETIGEGLWAFVSTPLGGDYTTVSNGGIIAGRDGVLVVEAFQTPEGARWIAEKARELTGRWPTHVLVTHYHGDHSSGIEGLSPDPNSPGTGNRESSASQPSLHATSATRDQKVESLPEDASERINRLWADVVLVAENAPSNLDLGGRLVKMVPRRGHTASDVTVELPDEGVTWCGDLVWNGMF
;
A
#
# COMPACT_ATOMS: atom_id res chain seq x y z
N MET A 1 28.14 2.15 22.02
CA MET A 1 26.82 1.59 22.38
C MET A 1 25.77 2.62 22.05
N THR A 2 25.12 2.50 20.89
CA THR A 2 24.03 3.38 20.47
C THR A 2 22.73 2.88 21.12
N SER A 3 22.21 3.67 22.05
CA SER A 3 20.93 3.40 22.71
C SER A 3 19.79 3.60 21.72
N SER A 4 19.25 2.50 21.19
CA SER A 4 17.96 2.48 20.51
C SER A 4 16.87 2.87 21.51
N THR A 5 16.26 4.04 21.33
CA THR A 5 15.07 4.47 22.08
C THR A 5 13.83 3.83 21.47
N GLY A 6 13.61 2.54 21.75
CA GLY A 6 12.42 1.83 21.32
C GLY A 6 11.17 2.34 22.05
N HIS A 7 10.15 2.78 21.30
CA HIS A 7 8.84 3.10 21.85
C HIS A 7 8.22 1.87 22.53
N THR A 8 7.61 2.05 23.71
CA THR A 8 6.94 0.92 24.36
C THR A 8 5.62 0.59 23.66
N ARG A 9 5.14 -0.66 23.76
CA ARG A 9 3.80 -1.05 23.26
C ARG A 9 2.68 -0.15 23.77
N ARG A 10 2.84 0.40 24.98
CA ARG A 10 1.89 1.33 25.60
C ARG A 10 1.92 2.71 24.94
N ASP A 11 3.10 3.15 24.48
CA ASP A 11 3.23 4.42 23.75
C ASP A 11 2.62 4.29 22.35
N PHE A 12 2.85 3.16 21.68
CA PHE A 12 2.22 2.84 20.40
C PHE A 12 0.69 2.90 20.48
N VAL A 13 0.08 2.21 21.45
CA VAL A 13 -1.38 2.19 21.62
C VAL A 13 -1.97 3.57 21.97
N LYS A 14 -1.24 4.40 22.71
CA LYS A 14 -1.67 5.78 22.98
C LYS A 14 -1.63 6.67 21.73
N LEU A 15 -0.71 6.40 20.81
CA LEU A 15 -0.57 7.13 19.55
C LEU A 15 -1.58 6.67 18.49
N THR A 16 -2.06 5.43 18.57
CA THR A 16 -2.97 4.82 17.59
C THR A 16 -4.41 4.76 18.14
N SER A 17 -5.17 5.83 17.99
CA SER A 17 -6.61 5.88 18.36
C SER A 17 -7.51 5.66 17.13
N ALA A 18 -8.72 5.14 17.32
CA ALA A 18 -9.69 4.89 16.25
C ALA A 18 -9.96 6.11 15.35
N CYS A 19 -10.23 5.88 14.06
CA CYS A 19 -10.34 6.89 13.00
C CYS A 19 -11.10 8.18 13.40
N ALA A 20 -12.33 8.06 13.94
CA ALA A 20 -13.13 9.22 14.32
C ALA A 20 -12.57 10.02 15.52
N ALA A 21 -12.00 9.33 16.53
CA ALA A 21 -11.38 9.97 17.68
C ALA A 21 -10.02 10.60 17.33
N HIS A 22 -9.30 9.99 16.39
CA HIS A 22 -8.05 10.54 15.85
C HIS A 22 -8.33 11.76 14.96
N MET A 23 -9.31 11.69 14.06
CA MET A 23 -9.79 12.83 13.26
C MET A 23 -10.17 14.02 14.16
N ALA A 24 -10.93 13.78 15.23
CA ALA A 24 -11.32 14.82 16.19
C ALA A 24 -10.13 15.39 16.99
N LEU A 25 -9.19 14.55 17.43
CA LEU A 25 -7.97 14.99 18.13
C LEU A 25 -7.02 15.76 17.20
N MET A 26 -6.91 15.36 15.93
CA MET A 26 -6.04 15.99 14.91
C MET A 26 -6.66 17.24 14.27
N ALA A 27 -7.97 17.43 14.43
CA ALA A 27 -8.68 18.69 14.16
C ALA A 27 -8.40 19.77 15.22
N THR A 28 -7.75 19.43 16.35
CA THR A 28 -7.13 20.45 17.20
C THR A 28 -6.06 21.19 16.39
N PRO A 29 -5.85 22.50 16.60
CA PRO A 29 -4.94 23.30 15.81
C PRO A 29 -3.48 22.93 16.12
N PHE A 30 -3.02 21.81 15.55
CA PHE A 30 -1.61 21.50 15.46
C PHE A 30 -0.99 22.49 14.46
N PRO A 31 0.07 23.25 14.83
CA PRO A 31 0.68 24.20 13.92
C PRO A 31 1.09 23.52 12.61
N ALA A 32 0.79 24.13 11.46
CA ALA A 32 1.11 23.57 10.15
C ALA A 32 2.62 23.20 10.01
N ALA A 33 3.49 23.99 10.63
CA ALA A 33 4.92 23.71 10.71
C ALA A 33 5.26 22.40 11.46
N ALA A 34 4.53 22.08 12.52
CA ALA A 34 4.70 20.84 13.26
C ALA A 34 4.19 19.63 12.46
N LYS A 35 3.05 19.78 11.75
CA LYS A 35 2.53 18.75 10.82
C LYS A 35 3.54 18.46 9.70
N ALA A 36 4.10 19.52 9.10
CA ALA A 36 5.11 19.40 8.04
C ALA A 36 6.45 18.81 8.54
N ALA A 37 6.89 19.15 9.75
CA ALA A 37 8.11 18.58 10.32
C ALA A 37 7.96 17.08 10.63
N TRP A 38 6.77 16.67 11.09
CA TRP A 38 6.46 15.26 11.37
C TRP A 38 6.37 14.44 10.09
N SER A 39 5.65 14.93 9.07
CA SER A 39 5.46 14.21 7.80
C SER A 39 6.77 14.01 7.01
N ARG A 40 7.78 14.85 7.26
CA ARG A 40 9.12 14.77 6.64
C ARG A 40 10.07 13.78 7.31
N ARG A 41 9.71 13.21 8.47
CA ARG A 41 10.61 12.30 9.17
C ARG A 41 10.70 10.97 8.42
N SER A 42 11.88 10.69 7.88
CA SER A 42 12.21 9.39 7.29
C SER A 42 12.72 8.43 8.36
N TYR A 43 12.36 7.15 8.22
CA TYR A 43 12.82 6.08 9.11
C TYR A 43 13.74 5.08 8.39
N GLY A 44 13.81 5.13 7.06
CA GLY A 44 14.74 4.39 6.21
C GLY A 44 15.62 5.30 5.34
N GLU A 45 16.32 4.70 4.37
CA GLU A 45 16.99 5.46 3.30
C GLU A 45 15.97 5.82 2.22
N VAL A 46 15.83 7.11 1.93
CA VAL A 46 14.95 7.59 0.85
C VAL A 46 15.61 7.32 -0.50
N ILE A 47 14.96 6.50 -1.33
CA ILE A 47 15.46 6.11 -2.66
C ILE A 47 14.69 6.76 -3.81
N ALA A 48 13.52 7.33 -3.52
CA ALA A 48 12.77 8.16 -4.46
C ALA A 48 11.96 9.22 -3.69
N GLN A 49 11.89 10.42 -4.25
CA GLN A 49 11.14 11.55 -3.69
C GLN A 49 10.32 12.19 -4.80
N GLU A 50 9.01 12.27 -4.58
CA GLU A 50 8.03 12.86 -5.49
C GLU A 50 7.24 13.96 -4.76
N PRO A 51 6.48 14.81 -5.48
CA PRO A 51 5.59 15.78 -4.85
C PRO A 51 4.51 15.13 -3.96
N PHE A 52 4.05 13.93 -4.34
CA PHE A 52 3.00 13.18 -3.65
C PHE A 52 3.52 12.20 -2.58
N GLY A 53 4.83 12.03 -2.41
CA GLY A 53 5.37 11.14 -1.37
C GLY A 53 6.81 10.71 -1.59
N ARG A 54 7.26 9.74 -0.80
CA ARG A 54 8.63 9.21 -0.86
C ARG A 54 8.65 7.70 -0.68
N LEU A 55 9.65 7.05 -1.30
CA LEU A 55 9.91 5.62 -1.15
C LEU A 55 11.16 5.42 -0.30
N GLU A 56 11.05 4.61 0.75
CA GLU A 56 12.13 4.32 1.70
C GLU A 56 12.47 2.84 1.69
N THR A 57 13.76 2.50 1.77
CA THR A 57 14.17 1.13 2.11
C THR A 57 13.93 0.86 3.59
N ILE A 58 13.25 -0.24 3.91
CA ILE A 58 12.98 -0.66 5.29
C ILE A 58 13.58 -2.04 5.61
N GLY A 59 14.23 -2.66 4.63
CA GLY A 59 14.89 -3.95 4.72
C GLY A 59 15.30 -4.46 3.35
N GLU A 60 16.08 -5.54 3.30
CA GLU A 60 16.49 -6.14 2.04
C GLU A 60 15.26 -6.62 1.25
N GLY A 61 15.05 -6.05 0.06
CA GLY A 61 13.88 -6.35 -0.76
C GLY A 61 12.55 -5.80 -0.23
N LEU A 62 12.59 -4.85 0.73
CA LEU A 62 11.41 -4.26 1.37
C LEU A 62 11.46 -2.74 1.28
N TRP A 63 10.41 -2.15 0.71
CA TRP A 63 10.28 -0.70 0.58
C TRP A 63 8.93 -0.21 1.07
N ALA A 64 8.93 0.88 1.82
CA ALA A 64 7.73 1.57 2.27
C ALA A 64 7.54 2.86 1.48
N PHE A 65 6.36 3.02 0.90
CA PHE A 65 5.96 4.29 0.31
C PHE A 65 5.15 5.10 1.33
N VAL A 66 5.61 6.33 1.60
CA VAL A 66 4.95 7.27 2.52
C VAL A 66 4.38 8.42 1.71
N SER A 67 3.05 8.50 1.63
CA SER A 67 2.35 9.57 0.93
C SER A 67 2.43 10.89 1.69
N THR A 68 2.43 12.01 0.96
CA THR A 68 2.46 13.36 1.53
C THR A 68 1.47 14.31 0.82
N PRO A 69 0.15 14.04 0.87
CA PRO A 69 -0.84 14.79 0.09
C PRO A 69 -1.03 16.25 0.55
N LEU A 70 -0.54 16.62 1.74
CA LEU A 70 -0.51 18.02 2.22
C LEU A 70 0.21 19.00 1.28
N GLY A 71 1.03 18.51 0.34
CA GLY A 71 1.62 19.32 -0.72
C GLY A 71 0.63 19.78 -1.79
N GLY A 72 -0.62 19.29 -1.75
CA GLY A 72 -1.66 19.56 -2.74
C GLY A 72 -1.72 18.54 -3.89
N ASP A 73 -0.89 17.50 -3.84
CA ASP A 73 -0.84 16.43 -4.83
C ASP A 73 -1.46 15.15 -4.26
N TYR A 74 -2.60 14.74 -4.82
CA TYR A 74 -3.41 13.61 -4.36
C TYR A 74 -3.24 12.35 -5.23
N THR A 75 -2.11 12.22 -5.94
CA THR A 75 -1.82 11.05 -6.78
C THR A 75 -1.88 9.72 -6.01
N THR A 76 -1.49 9.70 -4.72
CA THR A 76 -1.49 8.46 -3.90
C THR A 76 -2.44 8.50 -2.72
N VAL A 77 -2.30 9.48 -1.82
CA VAL A 77 -3.06 9.68 -0.56
C VAL A 77 -2.79 8.62 0.53
N SER A 78 -2.81 7.33 0.20
CA SER A 78 -2.46 6.27 1.14
C SER A 78 -0.97 5.92 1.10
N ASN A 79 -0.47 5.35 2.20
CA ASN A 79 0.85 4.70 2.22
C ASN A 79 0.78 3.35 1.52
N GLY A 80 1.91 2.84 1.05
CA GLY A 80 1.97 1.54 0.41
C GLY A 80 3.36 0.91 0.52
N GLY A 81 3.69 0.00 -0.38
CA GLY A 81 5.03 -0.56 -0.41
C GLY A 81 5.28 -1.62 -1.45
N ILE A 82 6.53 -2.08 -1.48
CA ILE A 82 7.01 -3.14 -2.37
C ILE A 82 7.67 -4.21 -1.49
N ILE A 83 7.30 -5.46 -1.73
CA ILE A 83 7.88 -6.63 -1.09
C ILE A 83 8.37 -7.56 -2.20
N ALA A 84 9.69 -7.78 -2.27
CA ALA A 84 10.31 -8.64 -3.28
C ALA A 84 10.83 -9.93 -2.66
N GLY A 85 10.55 -11.06 -3.31
CA GLY A 85 11.27 -12.32 -3.14
C GLY A 85 11.94 -12.75 -4.44
N ARG A 86 12.49 -13.96 -4.50
CA ARG A 86 13.20 -14.45 -5.70
C ARG A 86 12.27 -14.58 -6.91
N ASP A 87 11.06 -15.08 -6.68
CA ASP A 87 10.13 -15.52 -7.72
C ASP A 87 9.00 -14.51 -7.96
N GLY A 88 8.68 -13.68 -6.97
CA GLY A 88 7.56 -12.75 -7.02
C GLY A 88 7.83 -11.39 -6.40
N VAL A 89 7.00 -10.42 -6.78
CA VAL A 89 7.00 -9.07 -6.21
C VAL A 89 5.55 -8.70 -5.88
N LEU A 90 5.31 -8.35 -4.63
CA LEU A 90 4.03 -7.86 -4.13
C LEU A 90 4.10 -6.34 -3.97
N VAL A 91 3.15 -5.64 -4.57
CA VAL A 91 2.84 -4.24 -4.24
C VAL A 91 1.71 -4.20 -3.23
N VAL A 92 1.86 -3.39 -2.18
CA VAL A 92 0.83 -3.13 -1.18
C VAL A 92 0.19 -1.78 -1.50
N GLU A 93 -1.12 -1.80 -1.67
CA GLU A 93 -2.03 -0.76 -2.16
C GLU A 93 -1.99 -0.47 -3.67
N ALA A 94 -3.16 -0.08 -4.17
CA ALA A 94 -3.36 0.41 -5.53
C ALA A 94 -3.52 1.94 -5.60
N PHE A 95 -3.44 2.63 -4.45
CA PHE A 95 -3.51 4.08 -4.32
C PHE A 95 -4.81 4.73 -4.84
N GLN A 96 -4.89 6.06 -4.70
CA GLN A 96 -6.01 6.90 -5.15
C GLN A 96 -6.13 6.95 -6.68
N THR A 97 -5.03 7.04 -7.43
CA THR A 97 -5.07 7.23 -8.88
C THR A 97 -4.27 6.18 -9.65
N PRO A 98 -4.63 5.89 -10.92
CA PRO A 98 -3.86 4.99 -11.78
C PRO A 98 -2.40 5.41 -11.92
N GLU A 99 -2.11 6.71 -11.94
CA GLU A 99 -0.74 7.24 -12.02
C GLU A 99 0.10 6.84 -10.81
N GLY A 100 -0.47 6.91 -9.59
CA GLY A 100 0.21 6.48 -8.37
C GLY A 100 0.50 4.97 -8.37
N ALA A 101 -0.48 4.17 -8.77
CA ALA A 101 -0.35 2.71 -8.85
C ALA A 101 0.67 2.28 -9.91
N ARG A 102 0.68 2.99 -11.05
CA ARG A 102 1.63 2.81 -12.12
C ARG A 102 3.06 3.14 -11.67
N TRP A 103 3.23 4.28 -11.01
CA TRP A 103 4.53 4.73 -10.50
C TRP A 103 5.16 3.70 -9.56
N ILE A 104 4.41 3.14 -8.60
CA ILE A 104 4.99 2.15 -7.68
C ILE A 104 5.34 0.84 -8.38
N ALA A 105 4.60 0.44 -9.42
CA ALA A 105 4.93 -0.74 -10.20
C ALA A 105 6.18 -0.54 -11.08
N GLU A 106 6.36 0.67 -11.61
CA GLU A 106 7.61 1.04 -12.28
C GLU A 106 8.79 1.02 -11.31
N LYS A 107 8.61 1.53 -10.08
CA LYS A 107 9.63 1.42 -9.01
C LYS A 107 9.92 -0.03 -8.65
N ALA A 108 8.89 -0.88 -8.54
CA ALA A 108 9.08 -2.30 -8.32
C ALA A 108 9.94 -2.93 -9.43
N ARG A 109 9.70 -2.57 -10.69
CA ARG A 109 10.52 -3.05 -11.82
C ARG A 109 11.95 -2.51 -11.78
N GLU A 110 12.14 -1.23 -11.50
CA GLU A 110 13.47 -0.62 -11.39
C GLU A 110 14.31 -1.32 -10.30
N LEU A 111 13.69 -1.61 -9.16
CA LEU A 111 14.36 -2.16 -7.98
C LEU A 111 14.59 -3.67 -8.06
N THR A 112 13.71 -4.41 -8.75
CA THR A 112 13.70 -5.89 -8.72
C THR A 112 13.94 -6.52 -10.10
N GLY A 113 13.92 -5.72 -11.17
CA GLY A 113 13.96 -6.21 -12.54
C GLY A 113 12.64 -6.80 -13.05
N ARG A 114 11.57 -6.80 -12.25
CA ARG A 114 10.27 -7.43 -12.58
C ARG A 114 9.10 -6.52 -12.29
N TRP A 115 8.10 -6.51 -13.18
CA TRP A 115 6.78 -5.96 -12.87
C TRP A 115 6.16 -6.70 -11.67
N PRO A 116 5.30 -6.06 -10.86
CA PRO A 116 4.59 -6.77 -9.79
C PRO A 116 3.93 -8.05 -10.29
N THR A 117 4.09 -9.15 -9.54
CA THR A 117 3.37 -10.41 -9.78
C THR A 117 2.09 -10.48 -8.95
N HIS A 118 2.05 -9.73 -7.85
CA HIS A 118 0.91 -9.63 -6.95
C HIS A 118 0.66 -8.19 -6.55
N VAL A 119 -0.60 -7.89 -6.28
CA VAL A 119 -1.05 -6.65 -5.65
C VAL A 119 -1.92 -7.04 -4.48
N LEU A 120 -1.79 -6.36 -3.35
CA LEU A 120 -2.72 -6.49 -2.24
C LEU A 120 -3.33 -5.14 -1.91
N VAL A 121 -4.67 -5.08 -1.89
CA VAL A 121 -5.44 -3.93 -1.40
C VAL A 121 -5.93 -4.25 0.00
N THR A 122 -5.53 -3.44 0.99
CA THR A 122 -5.79 -3.80 2.40
C THR A 122 -7.26 -3.66 2.79
N HIS A 123 -8.00 -2.72 2.18
CA HIS A 123 -9.42 -2.50 2.39
C HIS A 123 -10.06 -1.64 1.27
N TYR A 124 -11.38 -1.47 1.26
CA TYR A 124 -12.13 -0.91 0.12
C TYR A 124 -12.02 0.60 -0.10
N HIS A 125 -11.36 1.38 0.77
CA HIS A 125 -11.37 2.83 0.61
C HIS A 125 -10.69 3.26 -0.70
N GLY A 126 -11.16 4.40 -1.22
CA GLY A 126 -10.81 4.87 -2.56
C GLY A 126 -9.33 5.13 -2.73
N ASP A 127 -8.69 5.68 -1.70
CA ASP A 127 -7.27 5.99 -1.63
C ASP A 127 -6.38 4.75 -1.56
N HIS A 128 -6.93 3.56 -1.32
CA HIS A 128 -6.22 2.29 -1.32
C HIS A 128 -6.44 1.48 -2.61
N SER A 129 -7.54 1.74 -3.32
CA SER A 129 -8.11 0.80 -4.29
C SER A 129 -8.39 1.38 -5.68
N SER A 130 -8.54 2.70 -5.82
CA SER A 130 -9.09 3.29 -7.04
C SER A 130 -8.10 3.32 -8.20
N GLY A 131 -6.80 3.35 -7.91
CA GLY A 131 -5.75 3.35 -8.92
C GLY A 131 -5.43 2.00 -9.55
N ILE A 132 -6.19 0.94 -9.24
CA ILE A 132 -5.87 -0.46 -9.61
C ILE A 132 -5.54 -0.67 -11.09
N GLU A 133 -6.13 0.11 -12.00
CA GLU A 133 -5.88 0.01 -13.44
C GLU A 133 -4.42 0.32 -13.81
N GLY A 134 -3.73 1.16 -13.03
CA GLY A 134 -2.32 1.50 -13.25
C GLY A 134 -1.34 0.34 -13.00
N LEU A 135 -1.80 -0.73 -12.36
CA LEU A 135 -1.00 -1.93 -12.09
C LEU A 135 -1.07 -2.95 -13.24
N SER A 136 -1.97 -2.76 -14.21
CA SER A 136 -1.94 -3.50 -15.46
C SER A 136 -0.70 -3.09 -16.26
N PRO A 137 0.12 -4.05 -16.73
CA PRO A 137 1.18 -3.75 -17.69
C PRO A 137 0.57 -3.14 -18.97
N ASP A 138 1.11 -2.03 -19.44
CA ASP A 138 0.70 -1.43 -20.71
C ASP A 138 1.88 -1.49 -21.70
N PRO A 139 1.80 -2.34 -22.74
CA PRO A 139 2.86 -2.44 -23.74
C PRO A 139 3.10 -1.15 -24.53
N ASN A 140 2.19 -0.17 -24.47
CA ASN A 140 2.25 1.09 -25.21
C ASN A 140 2.62 2.31 -24.34
N SER A 141 2.94 2.14 -23.06
CA SER A 141 3.22 3.28 -22.18
C SER A 141 4.54 4.00 -22.58
N PRO A 142 4.60 5.35 -22.58
CA PRO A 142 5.81 6.07 -22.99
C PRO A 142 7.00 5.76 -22.06
N GLY A 143 8.15 5.38 -22.62
CA GLY A 143 9.36 5.02 -21.84
C GLY A 143 9.52 3.51 -21.61
N THR A 144 8.58 2.69 -22.08
CA THR A 144 8.65 1.23 -21.98
C THR A 144 9.28 0.63 -23.23
N GLY A 145 10.54 0.22 -23.15
CA GLY A 145 11.05 -0.74 -24.14
C GLY A 145 10.23 -2.04 -24.12
N ASN A 146 10.53 -2.98 -25.03
CA ASN A 146 9.89 -4.30 -25.23
C ASN A 146 9.78 -5.23 -23.98
N ARG A 147 10.06 -4.77 -22.75
CA ARG A 147 10.03 -5.55 -21.51
C ARG A 147 8.66 -5.57 -20.81
N GLU A 148 7.75 -4.63 -21.07
CA GLU A 148 6.39 -4.68 -20.50
C GLU A 148 5.43 -5.56 -21.30
N SER A 149 5.69 -5.74 -22.60
CA SER A 149 4.85 -6.58 -23.46
C SER A 149 4.88 -8.07 -23.09
N SER A 150 5.81 -8.51 -22.25
CA SER A 150 5.87 -9.87 -21.70
C SER A 150 5.45 -9.97 -20.23
N ALA A 151 5.17 -8.87 -19.55
CA ALA A 151 4.72 -8.89 -18.17
C ALA A 151 3.26 -9.36 -18.12
N SER A 152 2.99 -10.35 -17.26
CA SER A 152 1.62 -10.83 -17.02
C SER A 152 0.87 -9.90 -16.07
N GLN A 153 -0.46 -9.89 -16.15
CA GLN A 153 -1.30 -9.18 -15.20
C GLN A 153 -1.02 -9.69 -13.77
N PRO A 154 -0.68 -8.79 -12.80
CA PRO A 154 -0.53 -9.20 -11.41
C PRO A 154 -1.81 -9.81 -10.84
N SER A 155 -1.69 -10.83 -9.98
CA SER A 155 -2.84 -11.33 -9.22
C SER A 155 -3.23 -10.32 -8.12
N LEU A 156 -4.46 -9.83 -8.16
CA LEU A 156 -5.01 -8.95 -7.13
C LEU A 156 -5.51 -9.78 -5.96
N HIS A 157 -5.00 -9.49 -4.75
CA HIS A 157 -5.42 -10.06 -3.50
C HIS A 157 -6.23 -9.04 -2.70
N ALA A 158 -7.44 -9.42 -2.28
CA ALA A 158 -8.28 -8.63 -1.41
C ALA A 158 -9.27 -9.54 -0.66
N THR A 159 -9.97 -9.02 0.35
CA THR A 159 -11.10 -9.74 0.94
C THR A 159 -12.33 -9.69 0.02
N SER A 160 -13.27 -10.61 0.23
CA SER A 160 -14.60 -10.59 -0.40
C SER A 160 -15.31 -9.26 -0.16
N ALA A 161 -15.28 -8.76 1.08
CA ALA A 161 -15.86 -7.47 1.44
C ALA A 161 -15.23 -6.31 0.67
N THR A 162 -13.89 -6.30 0.49
CA THR A 162 -13.24 -5.29 -0.35
C THR A 162 -13.74 -5.36 -1.79
N ARG A 163 -13.72 -6.56 -2.38
CA ARG A 163 -14.17 -6.79 -3.75
C ARG A 163 -15.62 -6.31 -3.95
N ASP A 164 -16.53 -6.75 -3.09
CA ASP A 164 -17.96 -6.52 -3.25
C ASP A 164 -18.29 -5.04 -3.11
N GLN A 165 -17.71 -4.35 -2.12
CA GLN A 165 -17.82 -2.90 -1.99
C GLN A 165 -17.27 -2.17 -3.20
N LYS A 166 -16.15 -2.64 -3.77
CA LYS A 166 -15.59 -2.03 -4.96
C LYS A 166 -16.47 -2.22 -6.18
N VAL A 167 -16.93 -3.44 -6.46
CA VAL A 167 -17.86 -3.72 -7.56
C VAL A 167 -19.14 -2.90 -7.44
N GLU A 168 -19.71 -2.77 -6.24
CA GLU A 168 -20.90 -1.96 -5.98
C GLU A 168 -20.65 -0.46 -6.18
N SER A 169 -19.44 0.02 -5.85
CA SER A 169 -19.07 1.44 -5.99
C SER A 169 -18.68 1.88 -7.40
N LEU A 170 -18.49 0.94 -8.33
CA LEU A 170 -18.05 1.27 -9.69
C LEU A 170 -19.18 1.99 -10.46
N PRO A 171 -18.85 3.04 -11.25
CA PRO A 171 -19.79 3.62 -12.20
C PRO A 171 -20.32 2.59 -13.20
N GLU A 172 -21.55 2.77 -13.68
CA GLU A 172 -22.15 1.89 -14.70
C GLU A 172 -21.32 1.84 -16.00
N ASP A 173 -20.56 2.89 -16.28
CA ASP A 173 -19.68 3.04 -17.45
C ASP A 173 -18.20 2.70 -17.15
N ALA A 174 -17.91 2.06 -16.02
CA ALA A 174 -16.57 1.57 -15.70
C ALA A 174 -16.01 0.67 -16.82
N SER A 175 -14.71 0.81 -17.09
CA SER A 175 -14.05 0.04 -18.15
C SER A 175 -14.17 -1.47 -17.91
N GLU A 176 -14.27 -2.26 -18.97
CA GLU A 176 -14.29 -3.73 -18.87
C GLU A 176 -13.02 -4.26 -18.17
N ARG A 177 -11.90 -3.54 -18.31
CA ARG A 177 -10.66 -3.84 -17.61
C ARG A 177 -10.83 -3.73 -16.10
N ILE A 178 -11.33 -2.60 -15.58
CA ILE A 178 -11.56 -2.40 -14.14
C ILE A 178 -12.53 -3.46 -13.60
N ASN A 179 -13.61 -3.74 -14.34
CA ASN A 179 -14.57 -4.78 -13.97
C ASN A 179 -13.90 -6.16 -13.85
N ARG A 180 -13.05 -6.56 -14.81
CA ARG A 180 -12.31 -7.83 -14.73
C ARG A 180 -11.33 -7.87 -13.56
N LEU A 181 -10.60 -6.79 -13.30
CA LEU A 181 -9.65 -6.74 -12.19
C LEU A 181 -10.32 -7.05 -10.85
N TRP A 182 -11.51 -6.49 -10.61
CA TRP A 182 -12.27 -6.77 -9.39
C TRP A 182 -13.03 -8.11 -9.44
N ALA A 183 -13.40 -8.62 -10.61
CA ALA A 183 -14.02 -9.95 -10.73
C ALA A 183 -13.03 -11.09 -10.42
N ASP A 184 -11.77 -10.95 -10.83
CA ASP A 184 -10.74 -12.00 -10.77
C ASP A 184 -9.86 -11.94 -9.50
N VAL A 185 -10.36 -11.31 -8.42
CA VAL A 185 -9.64 -11.20 -7.15
C VAL A 185 -9.36 -12.58 -6.55
N VAL A 186 -8.09 -12.81 -6.18
CA VAL A 186 -7.68 -13.91 -5.29
C VAL A 186 -8.10 -13.55 -3.87
N LEU A 187 -9.06 -14.29 -3.34
CA LEU A 187 -9.64 -13.97 -2.04
C LEU A 187 -8.68 -14.27 -0.88
N VAL A 188 -8.40 -13.24 -0.08
CA VAL A 188 -7.84 -13.41 1.27
C VAL A 188 -8.91 -14.05 2.15
N ALA A 189 -8.54 -15.09 2.89
CA ALA A 189 -9.47 -15.79 3.77
C ALA A 189 -10.04 -14.84 4.83
N GLU A 190 -11.33 -14.95 5.12
CA GLU A 190 -12.03 -14.01 6.02
C GLU A 190 -11.71 -14.24 7.50
N ASN A 191 -11.39 -15.47 7.89
CA ASN A 191 -11.28 -15.88 9.29
C ASN A 191 -9.96 -16.60 9.62
N ALA A 192 -8.98 -16.56 8.71
CA ALA A 192 -7.67 -17.16 8.90
C ALA A 192 -6.62 -16.43 8.05
N PRO A 193 -5.32 -16.49 8.40
CA PRO A 193 -4.27 -15.99 7.54
C PRO A 193 -4.22 -16.73 6.18
N SER A 194 -4.11 -15.97 5.09
CA SER A 194 -3.64 -16.47 3.80
C SER A 194 -2.12 -16.32 3.70
N ASN A 195 -1.46 -17.24 3.01
CA ASN A 195 -0.01 -17.22 2.81
C ASN A 195 0.32 -17.01 1.33
N LEU A 196 1.31 -16.17 1.05
CA LEU A 196 1.88 -15.97 -0.28
C LEU A 196 3.41 -16.13 -0.18
N ASP A 197 3.97 -17.09 -0.91
CA ASP A 197 5.42 -17.25 -1.04
C ASP A 197 5.91 -16.52 -2.29
N LEU A 198 6.79 -15.54 -2.11
CA LEU A 198 7.41 -14.76 -3.19
C LEU A 198 8.74 -15.36 -3.66
N GLY A 199 9.02 -16.62 -3.33
CA GLY A 199 10.28 -17.29 -3.64
C GLY A 199 11.27 -17.19 -2.48
N GLY A 200 10.92 -17.82 -1.36
CA GLY A 200 11.70 -17.79 -0.11
C GLY A 200 11.42 -16.59 0.78
N ARG A 201 10.31 -15.89 0.53
CA ARG A 201 9.79 -14.82 1.40
C ARG A 201 8.30 -15.05 1.60
N LEU A 202 7.94 -15.47 2.81
CA LEU A 202 6.55 -15.77 3.17
C LEU A 202 5.85 -14.50 3.65
N VAL A 203 4.85 -14.09 2.89
CA VAL A 203 3.95 -13.00 3.24
C VAL A 203 2.66 -13.59 3.81
N LYS A 204 2.29 -13.17 5.03
CA LYS A 204 1.00 -13.52 5.65
C LYS A 204 0.01 -12.38 5.49
N MET A 205 -1.14 -12.68 4.91
CA MET A 205 -2.26 -11.75 4.78
C MET A 205 -3.27 -12.11 5.86
N VAL A 206 -3.39 -11.29 6.89
CA VAL A 206 -4.23 -11.62 8.06
C VAL A 206 -5.46 -10.72 8.06
N PRO A 207 -6.67 -11.28 7.96
CA PRO A 207 -7.90 -10.49 8.08
C PRO A 207 -7.99 -9.88 9.48
N ARG A 208 -8.35 -8.61 9.54
CA ARG A 208 -8.53 -7.82 10.75
C ARG A 208 -9.91 -7.17 10.72
N ARG A 209 -10.37 -6.77 11.90
CA ARG A 209 -11.55 -5.93 12.06
C ARG A 209 -11.11 -4.73 12.89
N GLY A 210 -11.20 -3.54 12.32
CA GLY A 210 -10.78 -2.32 13.00
C GLY A 210 -11.32 -1.07 12.32
N HIS A 211 -10.61 -0.59 11.30
CA HIS A 211 -10.99 0.58 10.51
C HIS A 211 -12.19 0.27 9.61
N THR A 212 -12.15 -0.88 8.94
CA THR A 212 -13.27 -1.39 8.14
C THR A 212 -13.56 -2.85 8.50
N ALA A 213 -14.64 -3.39 7.93
CA ALA A 213 -14.94 -4.82 8.01
C ALA A 213 -14.05 -5.67 7.10
N SER A 214 -13.26 -5.06 6.22
CA SER A 214 -12.47 -5.72 5.17
C SER A 214 -10.96 -5.65 5.39
N ASP A 215 -10.51 -5.08 6.52
CA ASP A 215 -9.09 -4.80 6.77
C ASP A 215 -8.21 -6.05 6.70
N VAL A 216 -7.02 -5.90 6.14
CA VAL A 216 -5.98 -6.93 6.10
C VAL A 216 -4.65 -6.35 6.53
N THR A 217 -3.93 -7.03 7.42
CA THR A 217 -2.51 -6.76 7.66
C THR A 217 -1.66 -7.63 6.74
N VAL A 218 -0.55 -7.07 6.24
CA VAL A 218 0.48 -7.81 5.50
C VAL A 218 1.68 -7.99 6.42
N GLU A 219 1.94 -9.22 6.84
CA GLU A 219 2.91 -9.55 7.88
C GLU A 219 4.06 -10.38 7.31
N LEU A 220 5.27 -9.92 7.58
CA LEU A 220 6.52 -10.61 7.29
C LEU A 220 7.19 -10.95 8.63
N PRO A 221 6.91 -12.15 9.19
CA PRO A 221 7.30 -12.48 10.55
C PRO A 221 8.83 -12.60 10.73
N ASP A 222 9.53 -13.04 9.69
CA ASP A 222 10.98 -13.25 9.74
C ASP A 222 11.73 -11.90 9.74
N GLU A 223 11.22 -10.91 9.02
CA GLU A 223 11.75 -9.55 8.97
C GLU A 223 11.19 -8.64 10.09
N GLY A 224 10.14 -9.07 10.80
CA GLY A 224 9.49 -8.27 11.83
C GLY A 224 8.78 -7.03 11.29
N VAL A 225 8.30 -7.09 10.05
CA VAL A 225 7.63 -5.98 9.36
C VAL A 225 6.13 -6.27 9.21
N THR A 226 5.30 -5.23 9.37
CA THR A 226 3.85 -5.32 9.13
C THR A 226 3.35 -4.06 8.45
N TRP A 227 2.71 -4.22 7.30
CA TRP A 227 1.85 -3.18 6.73
C TRP A 227 0.48 -3.30 7.37
N CYS A 228 0.04 -2.21 8.00
CA CYS A 228 -1.17 -2.19 8.80
C CYS A 228 -2.41 -1.68 8.05
N GLY A 229 -2.26 -1.26 6.79
CA GLY A 229 -3.23 -0.38 6.14
C GLY A 229 -3.59 0.76 7.10
N ASP A 230 -4.88 0.92 7.35
CA ASP A 230 -5.42 1.98 8.19
C ASP A 230 -5.73 1.53 9.64
N LEU A 231 -5.22 0.39 10.09
CA LEU A 231 -5.39 -0.03 11.49
C LEU A 231 -4.51 0.77 12.44
N VAL A 232 -3.40 1.31 11.92
CA VAL A 232 -2.35 1.98 12.68
C VAL A 232 -1.88 3.18 11.87
N TRP A 233 -2.12 4.36 12.42
CA TRP A 233 -1.64 5.61 11.85
C TRP A 233 -0.76 6.31 12.87
N ASN A 234 0.22 7.05 12.36
CA ASN A 234 1.06 7.92 13.18
C ASN A 234 0.95 9.35 12.66
N GLY A 235 -0.21 9.95 12.93
CA GLY A 235 -0.66 11.20 12.32
C GLY A 235 -1.50 10.97 11.07
N MET A 236 -2.16 12.03 10.61
CA MET A 236 -3.00 12.09 9.43
C MET A 236 -2.63 13.39 8.72
N PHE A 237 -2.19 13.31 7.47
CA PHE A 237 -1.64 14.42 6.72
C PHE A 237 -2.19 14.38 5.31
#